data_AF-A0A812HRC0-F1
#
_entry.id   AF-A0A812HRC0-F1
#
_cell.length_a   1.000
_cell.length_b   1.000
_cell.length_c   1.000
_cell.angle_alpha   90.00
_cell.angle_beta   90.00
_cell.angle_gamma   90.00
#
_symmetry.space_group_name_H-M   'P 1'
#
loop_
_entity.id
_entity.type
_entity.pdbx_description
1 polymer ?
#
loop_
_entity_poly.entity_id
_entity_poly.type
_entity_poly.pdbx_seq_one_letter_code
_entity_poly.pdbx_strand_id
1 'polypeptide(L)'
;MACWRTAAAATALLLVLRATRARQVVEEVAVGIEGLGLQLSTRRSGGSIASDFISASSIQDIIIAEAVTFWDVFYYLVVEIKGSERTKVPFQHLRPGIEDQAQVLRTLRRLLLRDPDLADA
;
A
#
# COMPACT_ATOMS: atom_id res chain seq x y z
N MET A 1 4.73 6.62 -49.01
CA MET A 1 4.64 5.47 -48.09
C MET A 1 5.36 5.63 -46.74
N ALA A 2 6.08 6.73 -46.47
CA ALA A 2 6.76 6.92 -45.16
C ALA A 2 5.86 7.53 -44.06
N CYS A 3 4.89 8.38 -44.44
CA CYS A 3 4.06 9.17 -43.50
C CYS A 3 3.12 8.33 -42.60
N TRP A 4 2.57 7.23 -43.11
CA TRP A 4 1.67 6.38 -42.31
C TRP A 4 2.41 5.57 -41.24
N ARG A 5 3.67 5.19 -41.49
CA ARG A 5 4.52 4.43 -40.54
C ARG A 5 4.89 5.29 -39.34
N THR A 6 5.25 6.55 -39.57
CA THR A 6 5.56 7.50 -38.49
C THR A 6 4.31 7.85 -37.69
N ALA A 7 3.16 8.05 -38.35
CA ALA A 7 1.89 8.28 -37.67
C ALA A 7 1.44 7.08 -36.82
N ALA A 8 1.59 5.86 -37.33
CA ALA A 8 1.30 4.63 -36.58
C ALA A 8 2.23 4.46 -35.36
N ALA A 9 3.53 4.71 -35.53
CA ALA A 9 4.50 4.66 -34.44
C ALA A 9 4.22 5.70 -33.35
N ALA A 10 3.89 6.94 -33.73
CA ALA A 10 3.54 7.99 -32.77
C ALA A 10 2.25 7.66 -32.00
N THR A 11 1.24 7.10 -32.68
CA THR A 11 -0.01 6.68 -32.04
C THR A 11 0.23 5.53 -31.07
N ALA A 12 1.02 4.53 -31.46
CA ALA A 12 1.39 3.43 -30.59
C ALA A 12 2.15 3.93 -29.34
N LEU A 13 3.10 4.86 -29.52
CA LEU A 13 3.82 5.47 -28.41
C LEU A 13 2.89 6.21 -27.46
N LEU A 14 1.94 7.01 -27.98
CA LEU A 14 0.94 7.70 -27.17
C LEU A 14 0.04 6.73 -26.40
N LEU A 15 -0.36 5.62 -27.01
CA LEU A 15 -1.15 4.59 -26.34
C LEU A 15 -0.36 3.92 -25.21
N VAL A 16 0.92 3.60 -25.44
CA VAL A 16 1.81 3.06 -24.40
C VAL A 16 2.01 4.06 -23.25
N LEU A 17 2.25 5.33 -23.55
CA LEU A 17 2.38 6.38 -22.53
C LEU A 17 1.09 6.58 -21.73
N ARG A 18 -0.08 6.51 -22.38
CA ARG A 18 -1.36 6.54 -21.66
C ARG A 18 -1.59 5.31 -20.81
N ALA A 19 -1.30 4.12 -21.33
CA ALA A 19 -1.48 2.87 -20.60
C ALA A 19 -0.57 2.79 -19.36
N THR A 20 0.68 3.25 -19.48
CA THR A 20 1.62 3.31 -18.35
C THR A 20 1.18 4.33 -17.31
N ARG A 21 0.80 5.54 -17.73
CA ARG A 21 0.25 6.56 -16.81
C ARG A 21 -0.98 6.05 -16.06
N ALA A 22 -1.91 5.39 -16.75
CA ALA A 22 -3.15 4.86 -16.16
C ALA A 22 -2.91 3.79 -15.07
N ARG A 23 -1.73 3.16 -15.05
CA ARG A 23 -1.35 2.15 -14.05
C ARG A 23 -0.71 2.74 -12.80
N GLN A 24 -0.36 4.03 -12.81
CA GLN A 24 0.26 4.68 -11.67
C GLN A 24 -0.69 4.68 -10.46
N VAL A 25 -0.20 4.22 -9.32
CA VAL A 25 -0.92 4.31 -8.05
C VAL A 25 -0.95 5.76 -7.59
N VAL A 26 -2.13 6.27 -7.28
CA VAL A 26 -2.34 7.66 -6.87
C VAL A 26 -2.85 7.77 -5.44
N GLU A 27 -3.38 6.68 -4.87
CA GLU A 27 -3.93 6.64 -3.52
C GLU A 27 -3.74 5.24 -2.94
N GLU A 28 -3.32 5.17 -1.68
CA GLU A 28 -3.32 3.97 -0.86
C GLU A 28 -3.95 4.32 0.49
N VAL A 29 -4.91 3.51 0.94
CA VAL A 29 -5.68 3.78 2.17
C VAL A 29 -5.74 2.51 3.02
N ALA A 30 -5.51 2.67 4.31
CA ALA A 30 -5.66 1.63 5.32
C ALA A 30 -6.74 2.05 6.33
N VAL A 31 -7.82 1.28 6.44
CA VAL A 31 -8.95 1.55 7.32
C VAL A 31 -9.05 0.43 8.35
N GLY A 32 -8.68 0.74 9.60
CA GLY A 32 -8.91 -0.15 10.73
C GLY A 32 -10.35 -0.01 11.23
N ILE A 33 -11.05 -1.14 11.34
CA ILE A 33 -12.41 -1.23 11.86
C ILE A 33 -12.37 -2.06 13.13
N GLU A 34 -12.63 -1.43 14.28
CA GLU A 34 -12.56 -2.07 15.60
C GLU A 34 -13.43 -3.33 15.63
N GLY A 35 -12.86 -4.42 16.13
CA GLY A 35 -13.52 -5.73 16.23
C GLY A 35 -13.75 -6.46 14.90
N LEU A 36 -13.51 -5.84 13.76
CA LEU A 36 -13.71 -6.44 12.43
C LEU A 36 -12.40 -6.76 11.72
N GLY A 37 -11.54 -5.77 11.51
CA GLY A 37 -10.32 -5.98 10.75
C GLY A 37 -9.78 -4.74 10.04
N LEU A 38 -8.92 -4.98 9.08
CA LEU A 38 -8.20 -3.96 8.32
C LEU A 38 -8.59 -4.04 6.85
N GLN A 39 -9.17 -2.96 6.32
CA GLN A 39 -9.40 -2.80 4.90
C GLN A 39 -8.25 -2.02 4.26
N LEU A 40 -7.65 -2.59 3.22
CA LEU A 40 -6.62 -1.96 2.41
C LEU A 40 -7.21 -1.63 1.05
N SER A 41 -7.00 -0.42 0.55
CA SER A 41 -7.43 -0.05 -0.78
C SER A 41 -6.37 0.72 -1.54
N THR A 42 -6.33 0.51 -2.86
CA THR A 42 -5.38 1.13 -3.76
C THR A 42 -6.12 1.66 -4.98
N ARG A 43 -6.01 2.97 -5.24
CA ARG A 43 -6.54 3.62 -6.43
C ARG A 43 -5.40 3.88 -7.43
N ARG A 44 -5.68 3.60 -8.69
CA ARG A 44 -4.81 3.98 -9.82
C ARG A 44 -5.38 5.16 -10.58
N SER A 45 -4.51 5.94 -11.22
CA SER A 45 -4.89 7.10 -12.03
C SER A 45 -5.88 6.78 -13.15
N GLY A 46 -5.87 5.54 -13.66
CA GLY A 46 -6.86 5.02 -14.62
C GLY A 46 -8.24 4.75 -14.02
N GLY A 47 -8.46 5.03 -12.73
CA GLY A 47 -9.74 4.90 -12.03
C GLY A 47 -9.98 3.54 -11.37
N SER A 48 -9.14 2.53 -11.62
CA SER A 48 -9.28 1.22 -10.97
C SER A 48 -9.05 1.32 -9.47
N ILE A 49 -9.94 0.72 -8.67
CA ILE A 49 -9.78 0.56 -7.22
C ILE A 49 -9.67 -0.93 -6.92
N ALA A 50 -8.59 -1.33 -6.24
CA ALA A 50 -8.47 -2.66 -5.65
C ALA A 50 -8.66 -2.53 -4.14
N SER A 51 -9.40 -3.46 -3.53
CA SER A 51 -9.57 -3.52 -2.08
C SER A 51 -9.30 -4.93 -1.60
N ASP A 52 -8.65 -5.03 -0.45
CA ASP A 52 -8.39 -6.28 0.27
C ASP A 52 -8.80 -6.11 1.73
N PHE A 53 -9.31 -7.17 2.36
CA PHE A 53 -9.77 -7.11 3.75
C PHE A 53 -9.13 -8.23 4.56
N ILE A 54 -8.59 -7.85 5.70
CA ILE A 54 -7.88 -8.74 6.62
C ILE A 54 -8.68 -8.77 7.92
N SER A 55 -9.21 -9.93 8.29
CA SER A 55 -9.93 -10.08 9.56
C SER A 55 -9.01 -9.83 10.75
N ALA A 56 -9.49 -9.09 11.75
CA ALA A 56 -8.76 -8.83 12.99
C ALA A 56 -8.28 -10.13 13.67
N SER A 57 -9.08 -11.19 13.61
CA SER A 57 -8.73 -12.51 14.15
C SER A 57 -7.47 -13.10 13.53
N SER A 58 -7.20 -12.78 12.26
CA SER A 58 -6.07 -13.28 11.47
C SER A 58 -4.83 -12.40 11.58
N ILE A 59 -4.94 -11.17 12.11
CA ILE A 59 -3.79 -10.29 12.31
C ILE A 59 -3.00 -10.79 13.52
N GLN A 60 -1.72 -11.04 13.31
CA GLN A 60 -0.77 -11.42 14.35
C GLN A 60 -0.20 -10.18 15.02
N ASP A 61 0.41 -9.31 14.22
CA ASP A 61 0.96 -8.03 14.65
C ASP A 61 0.97 -7.06 13.46
N ILE A 62 1.17 -5.78 13.74
CA ILE A 62 1.43 -4.72 12.77
C ILE A 62 2.75 -4.10 13.21
N ILE A 63 3.73 -4.03 12.31
CA ILE A 63 5.08 -3.52 12.60
C ILE A 63 5.54 -2.55 11.53
N ILE A 64 6.56 -1.75 11.83
CA ILE A 64 7.31 -1.02 10.82
C ILE A 64 8.59 -1.83 10.57
N ALA A 65 8.78 -2.26 9.33
CA ALA A 65 10.00 -2.92 8.88
C ALA A 65 10.93 -1.91 8.21
N GLU A 66 12.21 -2.21 8.23
CA GLU A 66 13.26 -1.46 7.53
C GLU A 66 13.74 -2.28 6.33
N ALA A 67 13.78 -1.66 5.16
CA ALA A 67 14.41 -2.21 3.97
C ALA A 67 15.71 -1.45 3.70
N VAL A 68 16.80 -2.22 3.58
CA VAL A 68 18.12 -1.71 3.22
C VAL A 68 18.41 -2.11 1.78
N THR A 69 18.67 -1.12 0.95
CA THR A 69 19.16 -1.32 -0.42
C THR A 69 20.60 -0.87 -0.52
N PHE A 70 21.23 -1.08 -1.68
CA PHE A 70 22.61 -0.65 -1.88
C PHE A 70 22.81 0.88 -1.72
N TRP A 71 21.78 1.68 -2.03
CA TRP A 71 21.90 3.15 -2.08
C TRP A 71 20.99 3.89 -1.09
N ASP A 72 20.10 3.17 -0.41
CA ASP A 72 19.02 3.80 0.36
C ASP A 72 18.49 2.88 1.46
N VAL A 73 17.95 3.48 2.51
CA VAL A 73 17.27 2.80 3.61
C VAL A 73 15.89 3.43 3.75
N PHE A 74 14.84 2.59 3.73
CA PHE A 74 13.48 3.07 3.89
C PHE A 74 12.65 2.18 4.80
N TYR A 75 11.69 2.81 5.48
CA TYR A 75 10.77 2.14 6.38
C TYR A 75 9.43 1.90 5.71
N TYR A 76 8.77 0.79 6.06
CA TYR A 76 7.45 0.47 5.53
C TYR A 76 6.61 -0.30 6.57
N LEU A 77 5.30 -0.02 6.56
CA LEU A 77 4.35 -0.67 7.45
C LEU A 77 4.01 -2.08 6.95
N VAL A 78 3.91 -3.01 7.88
CA VAL A 78 3.77 -4.44 7.62
C VAL A 78 2.72 -5.02 8.57
N VAL A 79 1.81 -5.83 8.02
CA VAL A 79 0.75 -6.53 8.75
C VAL A 79 1.02 -8.01 8.67
N GLU A 80 1.40 -8.60 9.80
CA GLU A 80 1.66 -10.02 9.96
C GLU A 80 0.36 -10.80 10.10
N ILE A 81 0.28 -11.92 9.37
CA ILE A 81 -0.92 -12.75 9.31
C ILE A 81 -0.63 -14.08 10.02
N LYS A 82 -1.46 -14.43 11.00
CA LYS A 82 -1.32 -15.66 11.79
C LYS A 82 -1.27 -16.88 10.89
N GLY A 83 -0.26 -17.73 11.12
CA GLY A 83 -0.12 -19.01 10.42
C GLY A 83 0.17 -18.89 8.93
N SER A 84 0.56 -17.71 8.44
CA SER A 84 0.99 -17.49 7.07
C SER A 84 2.37 -16.86 7.02
N GLU A 85 3.24 -17.37 6.14
CA GLU A 85 4.48 -16.65 5.78
C GLU A 85 4.18 -15.39 4.94
N ARG A 86 2.92 -15.17 4.54
CA ARG A 86 2.52 -14.01 3.76
C ARG A 86 2.22 -12.84 4.67
N THR A 87 2.93 -11.75 4.40
CA THR A 87 2.72 -10.47 5.04
C THR A 87 2.01 -9.50 4.10
N LYS A 88 1.23 -8.58 4.65
CA LYS A 88 0.55 -7.53 3.87
C LYS A 88 1.20 -6.18 4.14
N VAL A 89 1.46 -5.43 3.08
CA VAL A 89 2.01 -4.07 3.16
C VAL A 89 0.89 -3.09 2.79
N PRO A 90 0.41 -2.25 3.72
CA PRO A 90 -0.69 -1.32 3.46
C PRO A 90 -0.38 -0.27 2.41
N PHE A 91 0.86 0.24 2.40
CA PHE A 91 1.33 1.30 1.50
C PHE A 91 2.48 0.80 0.63
N GLN A 92 2.17 -0.08 -0.32
CA GLN A 92 3.18 -0.75 -1.16
C GLN A 92 3.93 0.20 -2.10
N HIS A 93 3.26 1.25 -2.57
CA HIS A 93 3.75 2.08 -3.66
C HIS A 93 4.14 3.48 -3.19
N LEU A 94 3.28 4.11 -2.40
CA LEU A 94 3.43 5.53 -2.02
C LEU A 94 4.41 5.74 -0.86
N ARG A 95 4.62 4.72 -0.01
CA ARG A 95 5.58 4.71 1.11
C ARG A 95 5.60 6.04 1.90
N PRO A 96 4.62 6.26 2.80
CA PRO A 96 4.56 7.46 3.63
C PRO A 96 5.84 7.68 4.47
N GLY A 97 6.03 8.88 5.00
CA GLY A 97 7.14 9.18 5.91
C GLY A 97 7.09 8.36 7.19
N ILE A 98 8.21 8.25 7.91
CA ILE A 98 8.29 7.42 9.12
C ILE A 98 7.35 7.92 10.23
N GLU A 99 7.14 9.22 10.34
CA GLU A 99 6.22 9.84 11.30
C GLU A 99 4.78 9.44 11.03
N ASP A 100 4.35 9.52 9.77
CA ASP A 100 3.01 9.09 9.33
C ASP A 100 2.81 7.60 9.57
N GLN A 101 3.80 6.78 9.24
CA GLN A 101 3.76 5.34 9.47
C GLN A 101 3.67 5.01 10.96
N ALA A 102 4.42 5.71 11.82
CA ALA A 102 4.37 5.52 13.27
C ALA A 102 3.00 5.91 13.84
N GLN A 103 2.38 6.98 13.32
CA GLN A 103 1.03 7.36 13.70
C GLN A 103 -0.01 6.31 13.27
N VAL A 104 0.07 5.82 12.02
CA VAL A 104 -0.81 4.76 11.52
C VAL A 104 -0.63 3.49 12.34
N LEU A 105 0.62 3.09 12.63
CA LEU A 105 0.94 1.94 13.46
C LEU A 105 0.25 2.01 14.82
N ARG A 106 0.48 3.10 15.58
CA ARG A 106 -0.13 3.28 16.92
C ARG A 106 -1.66 3.21 16.86
N THR A 107 -2.25 3.84 15.85
CA THR A 107 -3.70 3.88 15.66
C THR A 107 -4.25 2.48 15.36
N LEU A 108 -3.65 1.75 14.41
CA LEU A 108 -4.09 0.42 14.03
C LEU A 108 -3.88 -0.61 15.15
N ARG A 109 -2.75 -0.55 15.87
CA ARG A 109 -2.53 -1.43 17.04
C ARG A 109 -3.57 -1.19 18.13
N ARG A 110 -3.88 0.07 18.46
CA ARG A 110 -4.93 0.40 19.41
C ARG A 110 -6.30 -0.17 19.00
N LEU A 111 -6.67 -0.01 17.72
CA LEU A 111 -7.97 -0.45 17.20
C LEU A 111 -8.09 -1.96 17.01
N LEU A 112 -7.02 -2.64 16.59
CA LEU A 112 -7.07 -4.02 16.10
C LEU A 112 -6.45 -5.03 17.07
N LEU A 113 -5.45 -4.63 17.85
CA LEU A 113 -4.70 -5.51 18.75
C LEU A 113 -5.03 -5.26 20.24
N ARG A 114 -5.74 -4.16 20.57
CA ARG A 114 -6.02 -3.76 21.96
C ARG A 114 -4.75 -3.78 22.82
N ASP A 115 -3.66 -3.27 22.26
CA ASP A 115 -2.37 -3.22 22.95
C ASP A 115 -2.45 -2.25 24.14
N PRO A 116 -2.43 -2.74 25.40
CA PRO A 116 -2.64 -1.92 26.58
C PRO A 116 -1.47 -0.95 26.83
N ASP A 117 -0.28 -1.25 26.32
CA ASP A 117 0.93 -0.44 26.52
C ASP A 117 0.91 0.89 25.73
N LEU A 118 -0.05 1.07 24.81
CA LEU A 118 -0.27 2.28 24.00
C LEU A 118 -1.42 3.16 24.51
N ALA A 119 -2.05 2.81 25.64
CA ALA A 119 -3.10 3.62 26.27
C ALA A 119 -2.53 4.78 27.11
N ASP A 120 -1.26 4.67 27.54
CA ASP A 120 -0.61 5.56 28.52
C ASP A 120 0.41 6.55 27.91
N ALA A 121 0.47 6.67 26.58
CA ALA A 121 1.36 7.57 25.83
C ALA A 121 0.58 8.56 24.94
#